data_AF-A0A6C0IJ78-F1
#
_entry.id   AF-A0A6C0IJ78-F1
#
_cell.length_a   1.000
_cell.length_b   1.000
_cell.length_c   1.000
_cell.angle_alpha   90.00
_cell.angle_beta   90.00
_cell.angle_gamma   90.00
#
_symmetry.space_group_name_H-M   'P 1'
#
loop_
_entity.id
_entity.type
_entity.pdbx_description
1 polymer ?
#
loop_
_entity_poly.entity_id
_entity_poly.type
_entity_poly.pdbx_seq_one_letter_code
_entity_poly.pdbx_strand_id
1 'polypeptide(L)'
;MVCSVSCSISAIFIIGMVYFYNATHKNEVVTHYKSKLPSDLQVLYDKISHERQMISYKGYILGFIISLFIIFYNMNIKSGKLNNTSVVCIVVATSFVTNYFFYMLHPKSKWMLNYLNDKEQVKAWLQMYRTMQFNYHLGFVLGIIGVGVFAFAFRC
;
A
#
# COMPACT_ATOMS: atom_id res chain seq x y z
N MET A 1 -20.02 13.15 9.89
CA MET A 1 -19.84 11.76 9.43
C MET A 1 -18.53 11.50 8.68
N VAL A 2 -17.89 12.51 8.05
CA VAL A 2 -16.57 12.38 7.38
C VAL A 2 -15.52 11.68 8.26
N CYS A 3 -15.52 11.94 9.57
CA CYS A 3 -14.60 11.30 10.51
C CYS A 3 -14.78 9.76 10.60
N SER A 4 -16.01 9.25 10.56
CA SER A 4 -16.27 7.79 10.60
C SER A 4 -15.77 7.11 9.33
N VAL A 5 -15.97 7.76 8.18
CA VAL A 5 -15.49 7.27 6.88
C VAL A 5 -13.96 7.29 6.82
N SER A 6 -13.31 8.39 7.21
CA SER A 6 -11.85 8.48 7.25
C SER A 6 -11.21 7.45 8.19
N CYS A 7 -11.82 7.20 9.35
CA CYS A 7 -11.32 6.16 10.26
C CYS A 7 -11.51 4.75 9.71
N SER A 8 -12.64 4.47 9.06
CA SER A 8 -12.89 3.20 8.39
C SER A 8 -11.87 2.94 7.28
N ILE A 9 -11.65 3.92 6.40
CA ILE A 9 -10.64 3.84 5.34
C ILE A 9 -9.24 3.61 5.94
N SER A 10 -8.88 4.37 6.97
CA SER A 10 -7.58 4.21 7.65
C SER A 10 -7.38 2.80 8.19
N ALA A 11 -8.38 2.25 8.89
CA ALA A 11 -8.31 0.92 9.46
C ALA A 11 -8.19 -0.16 8.37
N ILE A 12 -8.95 -0.06 7.28
CA ILE A 12 -8.87 -0.99 6.14
C ILE A 12 -7.45 -0.99 5.56
N PHE A 13 -6.88 0.19 5.30
CA PHE A 13 -5.54 0.30 4.72
C PHE A 13 -4.44 -0.21 5.68
N ILE A 14 -4.53 0.10 6.98
CA ILE A 14 -3.55 -0.39 7.97
C ILE A 14 -3.59 -1.91 8.04
N ILE A 15 -4.77 -2.51 8.23
CA ILE A 15 -4.93 -3.97 8.33
C ILE A 15 -4.43 -4.63 7.03
N GLY A 16 -4.83 -4.10 5.88
CA GLY A 16 -4.45 -4.66 4.58
C GLY A 16 -2.95 -4.59 4.32
N MET A 17 -2.30 -3.47 4.63
CA MET A 17 -0.86 -3.31 4.42
C MET A 17 -0.04 -4.16 5.39
N VAL A 18 -0.42 -4.22 6.67
CA VAL A 18 0.26 -5.08 7.65
C VAL A 18 0.17 -6.55 7.24
N TYR A 19 -1.02 -7.00 6.82
CA TYR A 19 -1.20 -8.35 6.28
C TYR A 19 -0.31 -8.57 5.05
N PHE A 20 -0.39 -7.67 4.07
CA PHE A 20 0.36 -7.78 2.82
C PHE A 20 1.87 -7.90 3.04
N TYR A 21 2.46 -7.05 3.89
CA TYR A 21 3.88 -7.09 4.18
C TYR A 21 4.30 -8.39 4.87
N ASN A 22 3.53 -8.84 5.87
CA ASN A 22 3.80 -10.09 6.58
C ASN A 22 3.65 -11.32 5.66
N ALA A 23 2.58 -11.37 4.86
CA ALA A 23 2.29 -12.44 3.93
C ALA A 23 3.31 -12.51 2.79
N THR A 24 3.80 -11.37 2.31
CA THR A 24 4.79 -11.30 1.21
C THR A 24 6.20 -11.62 1.69
N HIS A 25 6.63 -11.10 2.84
CA HIS A 25 7.98 -11.35 3.37
C HIS A 25 8.20 -12.81 3.77
N LYS A 26 7.14 -13.48 4.26
CA LYS A 26 7.19 -14.92 4.62
C LYS A 26 6.87 -15.85 3.46
N ASN A 27 6.59 -15.31 2.26
CA ASN A 27 6.15 -16.13 1.15
C ASN A 27 7.32 -16.87 0.51
N GLU A 28 7.25 -18.20 0.52
CA GLU A 28 8.27 -19.04 -0.09
C GLU A 28 8.41 -18.80 -1.59
N VAL A 29 7.32 -18.52 -2.33
CA VAL A 29 7.35 -18.26 -3.78
C VAL A 29 8.19 -17.02 -4.10
N VAL A 30 8.06 -15.98 -3.27
CA VAL A 30 8.79 -14.71 -3.47
C VAL A 30 10.27 -14.88 -3.16
N THR A 31 10.59 -15.53 -2.04
CA THR A 31 11.97 -15.80 -1.62
C THR A 31 12.67 -16.74 -2.60
N HIS A 32 11.98 -17.81 -3.01
CA HIS A 32 12.50 -18.79 -3.96
C HIS A 32 12.75 -18.17 -5.34
N TYR A 33 11.85 -17.30 -5.84
CA TYR A 33 12.08 -16.56 -7.09
C TYR A 33 13.36 -15.73 -7.02
N LYS A 34 13.55 -14.93 -5.96
CA LYS A 34 14.76 -14.12 -5.80
C LYS A 34 16.03 -14.98 -5.76
N SER A 35 16.00 -16.09 -5.03
CA SER A 35 17.16 -16.99 -4.89
C SER A 35 17.58 -17.68 -6.19
N LYS A 36 16.65 -17.90 -7.13
CA LYS A 36 16.90 -18.55 -8.43
C LYS A 36 17.43 -17.61 -9.50
N LEU A 37 17.46 -16.31 -9.24
CA LEU A 37 18.00 -15.35 -10.21
C LEU A 37 19.54 -15.41 -10.22
N PRO A 38 20.16 -15.29 -11.40
CA PRO A 38 21.57 -14.94 -11.54
C PRO A 38 21.95 -13.69 -10.73
N SER A 39 23.21 -13.57 -10.32
CA SER A 39 23.67 -12.50 -9.41
C SER A 39 23.46 -11.09 -9.97
N ASP A 40 23.66 -10.90 -11.28
CA ASP A 40 23.38 -9.65 -11.99
C ASP A 40 21.88 -9.28 -11.96
N LEU A 41 21.01 -10.27 -12.16
CA LEU A 41 19.56 -10.10 -12.09
C LEU A 41 19.05 -9.89 -10.67
N GLN A 42 19.71 -10.45 -9.65
CA GLN A 42 19.39 -10.15 -8.24
C GLN A 42 19.68 -8.69 -7.89
N VAL A 43 20.84 -8.15 -8.31
CA VAL A 43 21.19 -6.75 -8.10
C VAL A 43 20.19 -5.83 -8.82
N LEU A 44 19.78 -6.19 -10.04
CA LEU A 44 18.75 -5.46 -10.78
C LEU A 44 17.40 -5.51 -10.06
N TYR A 45 16.99 -6.68 -9.57
CA TYR A 45 15.76 -6.85 -8.80
C TYR A 45 15.74 -5.94 -7.57
N ASP A 46 16.85 -5.90 -6.81
CA ASP A 46 16.94 -5.07 -5.61
C ASP A 46 16.90 -3.57 -5.92
N LYS A 47 17.52 -3.13 -7.03
CA LYS A 47 17.39 -1.76 -7.52
C LYS A 47 15.94 -1.41 -7.88
N ILE A 48 15.25 -2.30 -8.60
CA ILE A 48 13.84 -2.12 -8.97
C ILE A 48 12.94 -2.08 -7.73
N SER A 49 13.17 -2.98 -6.77
CA SER A 49 12.44 -3.03 -5.51
C SER A 49 12.64 -1.74 -4.70
N HIS A 50 13.88 -1.27 -4.60
CA HIS A 50 14.23 -0.04 -3.91
C HIS A 50 13.60 1.20 -4.57
N GLU A 51 13.62 1.30 -5.90
CA GLU A 51 12.94 2.38 -6.62
C GLU A 51 11.43 2.40 -6.31
N ARG A 52 10.77 1.23 -6.36
CA ARG A 52 9.33 1.11 -6.07
C ARG A 52 9.00 1.53 -4.64
N GLN A 53 9.84 1.14 -3.68
CA GLN A 53 9.72 1.56 -2.29
C GLN A 53 9.88 3.08 -2.15
N MET A 54 10.88 3.67 -2.81
CA MET A 54 11.10 5.12 -2.80
C MET A 54 9.93 5.89 -3.44
N ILE A 55 9.32 5.37 -4.51
CA ILE A 55 8.10 5.94 -5.09
C ILE A 55 6.97 5.93 -4.06
N SER A 56 6.81 4.82 -3.32
CA SER A 56 5.78 4.74 -2.28
C SER A 56 6.04 5.74 -1.15
N TYR A 57 7.28 5.88 -0.68
CA TYR A 57 7.63 6.88 0.33
C TYR A 57 7.36 8.32 -0.12
N LYS A 58 7.66 8.65 -1.38
CA LYS A 58 7.29 9.96 -1.96
C LYS A 58 5.77 10.16 -1.96
N GLY A 59 5.01 9.12 -2.29
CA GLY A 59 3.55 9.14 -2.24
C GLY A 59 3.01 9.40 -0.83
N TYR A 60 3.58 8.76 0.20
CA TYR A 60 3.21 9.03 1.59
C TYR A 60 3.56 10.45 2.05
N ILE A 61 4.74 10.97 1.69
CA ILE A 61 5.14 12.35 2.00
C ILE A 61 4.16 13.34 1.37
N LEU A 62 3.82 13.13 0.09
CA LEU A 62 2.84 13.96 -0.59
C LEU A 62 1.46 13.89 0.07
N GLY A 63 1.01 12.69 0.42
CA GLY A 63 -0.28 12.49 1.09
C GLY A 63 -0.34 13.12 2.48
N PHE A 64 0.77 13.09 3.23
CA PHE A 64 0.90 13.80 4.49
C PHE A 64 0.76 15.33 4.29
N ILE A 65 1.45 15.91 3.31
CA ILE A 65 1.32 17.33 2.98
C ILE A 65 -0.13 17.69 2.62
N ILE A 66 -0.79 16.88 1.78
CA ILE A 66 -2.20 17.08 1.41
C ILE A 66 -3.10 17.02 2.66
N SER A 67 -2.84 16.11 3.59
CA SER A 67 -3.62 15.98 4.81
C SER A 67 -3.53 17.24 5.70
N LEU A 68 -2.37 17.90 5.74
CA LEU A 68 -2.20 19.17 6.47
C LEU A 68 -3.09 20.27 5.87
N PHE A 69 -3.15 20.37 4.54
CA PHE A 69 -4.07 21.30 3.87
C PHE A 69 -5.54 21.00 4.17
N ILE A 70 -5.93 19.72 4.19
CA ILE A 70 -7.30 19.31 4.54
C ILE A 70 -7.63 19.70 5.99
N ILE A 71 -6.73 19.45 6.94
CA ILE A 71 -6.92 19.81 8.34
C ILE A 71 -7.03 21.33 8.50
N PHE A 72 -6.10 22.08 7.88
CA PHE A 72 -6.10 23.54 7.91
C PHE A 72 -7.40 24.13 7.38
N TYR A 73 -7.91 23.60 6.26
CA TYR A 73 -9.19 24.00 5.67
C TYR A 73 -10.37 23.71 6.62
N ASN A 74 -10.41 22.54 7.25
CA ASN A 74 -11.51 22.17 8.16
C ASN A 74 -11.52 23.01 9.44
N MET A 75 -10.36 23.34 9.99
CA MET A 75 -10.25 24.12 11.23
C MET A 75 -10.54 25.61 11.01
N ASN A 76 -9.98 26.22 9.97
CA ASN A 76 -10.04 27.68 9.80
C ASN A 76 -11.23 28.16 8.96
N ILE A 77 -11.62 27.43 7.92
CA ILE A 77 -12.67 27.89 6.98
C ILE A 77 -14.04 27.33 7.39
N LYS A 78 -14.08 26.04 7.76
CA LYS A 78 -15.33 25.36 8.12
C LYS A 78 -15.68 25.48 9.60
N SER A 79 -14.82 26.11 10.41
CA SER A 79 -14.90 26.23 11.87
C SER A 79 -15.25 24.91 12.58
N GLY A 80 -14.81 23.78 12.02
CA GLY A 80 -15.13 22.45 12.54
C GLY A 80 -14.18 22.07 13.67
N LYS A 81 -14.74 21.65 14.83
CA LYS A 81 -13.93 21.03 15.88
C LYS A 81 -13.54 19.61 15.47
N LEU A 82 -12.24 19.38 15.24
CA LEU A 82 -11.69 18.05 15.01
C LEU A 82 -11.14 17.50 16.32
N ASN A 83 -11.56 16.28 16.68
CA ASN A 83 -10.92 15.52 17.76
C ASN A 83 -9.60 14.92 17.24
N ASN A 84 -8.64 14.66 18.14
CA ASN A 84 -7.33 14.08 17.85
C ASN A 84 -7.45 12.78 17.03
N THR A 85 -8.38 11.89 17.39
CA THR A 85 -8.62 10.64 16.64
C THR A 85 -9.00 10.91 15.18
N SER A 86 -9.89 11.89 14.95
CA SER A 86 -10.32 12.28 13.61
C SER A 86 -9.17 12.85 12.79
N VAL A 87 -8.29 13.64 13.41
CA VAL A 87 -7.08 14.15 12.77
C VAL A 87 -6.18 13.01 12.31
N VAL A 88 -5.89 12.05 13.19
CA VAL A 88 -5.07 10.86 12.85
C VAL A 88 -5.70 10.09 11.70
N CYS A 89 -7.01 9.82 11.74
CA CYS A 89 -7.71 9.13 10.67
C CYS A 89 -7.66 9.89 9.33
N ILE A 90 -7.77 11.22 9.35
CA ILE A 90 -7.66 12.02 8.12
C ILE A 90 -6.24 11.92 7.55
N VAL A 91 -5.21 12.05 8.39
CA VAL A 91 -3.81 11.95 7.97
C VAL A 91 -3.53 10.58 7.36
N VAL A 92 -3.91 9.51 8.06
CA VAL A 92 -3.65 8.13 7.64
C VAL A 92 -4.41 7.81 6.35
N ALA A 93 -5.72 8.04 6.30
CA ALA A 93 -6.52 7.76 5.11
C ALA A 93 -6.01 8.54 3.89
N THR A 94 -5.77 9.84 4.04
CA THR A 94 -5.26 10.68 2.95
C THR A 94 -3.90 10.18 2.48
N SER A 95 -2.99 9.85 3.41
CA SER A 95 -1.66 9.37 3.06
C SER A 95 -1.68 8.06 2.28
N PHE A 96 -2.50 7.09 2.71
CA PHE A 96 -2.64 5.81 2.01
C PHE A 96 -3.31 5.95 0.64
N VAL A 97 -4.38 6.74 0.55
CA VAL A 97 -5.09 6.98 -0.72
C VAL A 97 -4.18 7.71 -1.71
N THR A 98 -3.50 8.78 -1.28
CA THR A 98 -2.54 9.49 -2.12
C THR A 98 -1.40 8.56 -2.54
N ASN A 99 -0.82 7.78 -1.63
CA ASN A 99 0.22 6.82 -1.97
C ASN A 99 -0.25 5.81 -3.03
N TYR A 100 -1.46 5.26 -2.91
CA TYR A 100 -2.02 4.34 -3.89
C TYR A 100 -2.05 4.96 -5.30
N PHE A 101 -2.66 6.13 -5.44
CA PHE A 101 -2.75 6.80 -6.73
C PHE A 101 -1.39 7.27 -7.24
N PHE A 102 -0.55 7.84 -6.38
CA PHE A 102 0.80 8.26 -6.73
C PHE A 102 1.64 7.08 -7.23
N TYR A 103 1.59 5.95 -6.53
CA TYR A 103 2.31 4.74 -6.93
C TYR A 103 1.81 4.20 -8.27
N MET A 104 0.50 4.21 -8.52
CA MET A 104 -0.08 3.73 -9.78
C MET A 104 0.25 4.64 -10.97
N LEU A 105 0.24 5.96 -10.78
CA LEU A 105 0.46 6.93 -11.87
C LEU A 105 1.94 7.21 -12.14
N HIS A 106 2.82 7.08 -11.14
CA HIS A 106 4.24 7.39 -11.32
C HIS A 106 4.89 6.39 -12.30
N PRO A 107 5.56 6.86 -13.37
CA PRO A 107 6.22 5.98 -14.32
C PRO A 107 7.33 5.17 -13.63
N LYS A 108 7.44 3.89 -13.98
CA LYS A 108 8.48 3.00 -13.44
C LYS A 108 9.64 2.95 -14.41
N SER A 109 10.87 3.11 -13.94
CA SER A 109 12.04 3.22 -14.82
C SER A 109 12.33 1.92 -15.57
N LYS A 110 12.22 0.78 -14.87
CA LYS A 110 12.58 -0.54 -15.38
C LYS A 110 11.58 -1.61 -14.96
N TRP A 111 11.35 -2.55 -15.87
CA TRP A 111 10.56 -3.75 -15.65
C TRP A 111 11.46 -4.98 -15.73
N MET A 112 11.33 -5.87 -14.74
CA MET A 112 12.15 -7.09 -14.66
C MET A 112 12.00 -7.95 -15.92
N LEU A 113 10.78 -8.03 -16.46
CA LEU A 113 10.45 -8.80 -17.67
C LEU A 113 11.34 -8.48 -18.88
N ASN A 114 11.85 -7.24 -18.98
CA ASN A 114 12.69 -6.83 -20.11
C ASN A 114 14.11 -7.43 -20.05
N TYR A 115 14.48 -8.05 -18.94
CA TYR A 115 15.82 -8.60 -18.69
C TYR A 115 15.79 -10.12 -18.47
N LEU A 116 14.61 -10.75 -18.52
CA LEU A 116 14.47 -12.20 -18.42
C LEU A 116 14.58 -12.80 -19.83
N ASN A 117 15.53 -13.71 -20.01
CA ASN A 117 15.80 -14.33 -21.31
C ASN A 117 15.16 -15.72 -21.47
N ASP A 118 14.74 -16.32 -20.36
CA ASP A 118 14.23 -17.69 -20.31
C ASP A 118 12.74 -17.74 -19.96
N LYS A 119 12.02 -18.69 -20.58
CA LYS A 119 10.58 -18.87 -20.37
C LYS A 119 10.24 -19.32 -18.94
N GLU A 120 11.07 -20.14 -18.32
CA GLU A 120 10.86 -20.56 -16.93
C GLU A 120 11.05 -19.40 -15.97
N GLN A 121 12.03 -18.52 -16.21
CA GLN A 121 12.20 -17.28 -15.44
C GLN A 121 10.98 -16.35 -15.56
N VAL A 122 10.43 -16.17 -16.76
CA VAL A 122 9.22 -15.36 -16.98
C VAL A 122 8.02 -15.96 -16.24
N LYS A 123 7.86 -17.29 -16.29
CA LYS A 123 6.80 -18.01 -15.58
C LYS A 123 6.94 -17.88 -14.06
N ALA A 124 8.15 -17.99 -13.53
CA ALA A 124 8.43 -17.81 -12.12
C ALA A 124 8.16 -16.36 -11.66
N TRP A 125 8.54 -15.36 -12.47
CA TRP A 125 8.20 -13.96 -12.21
C TRP A 125 6.68 -13.74 -12.17
N LEU A 126 5.94 -14.33 -13.11
CA LEU A 126 4.49 -14.21 -13.17
C LEU A 126 3.82 -14.85 -11.94
N GLN A 127 4.31 -16.02 -11.51
CA GLN A 127 3.82 -16.69 -10.31
C GLN A 127 4.07 -15.86 -9.04
N MET A 128 5.28 -15.34 -8.88
CA MET A 128 5.62 -14.41 -7.79
C MET A 128 4.71 -13.19 -7.82
N TYR A 129 4.58 -12.53 -8.98
CA TYR A 129 3.78 -11.31 -9.13
C TYR A 129 2.31 -11.54 -8.78
N ARG A 130 1.70 -12.62 -9.28
CA ARG A 130 0.31 -12.99 -8.96
C ARG A 130 0.13 -13.30 -7.47
N THR A 131 1.10 -13.98 -6.85
CA THR A 131 1.05 -14.30 -5.41
C THR A 131 1.06 -13.02 -4.58
N MET A 132 1.94 -12.08 -4.90
CA MET A 132 1.97 -10.77 -4.25
C MET A 132 0.67 -9.99 -4.48
N GLN A 133 0.14 -9.99 -5.71
CA GLN A 133 -1.12 -9.32 -6.02
C GLN A 133 -2.28 -9.92 -5.23
N PHE A 134 -2.35 -11.24 -5.12
CA PHE A 134 -3.37 -11.93 -4.32
C PHE A 134 -3.27 -11.53 -2.84
N ASN A 135 -2.07 -11.59 -2.25
CA ASN A 135 -1.85 -11.19 -0.85
C ASN A 135 -2.24 -9.73 -0.59
N TYR A 136 -1.98 -8.84 -1.55
CA TYR A 136 -2.37 -7.43 -1.45
C TYR A 136 -3.89 -7.29 -1.36
N HIS A 137 -4.63 -7.85 -2.32
CA HIS A 137 -6.10 -7.75 -2.35
C HIS A 137 -6.75 -8.48 -1.17
N LEU A 138 -6.23 -9.64 -0.78
CA LEU A 138 -6.72 -10.38 0.38
C LEU A 138 -6.57 -9.56 1.67
N GLY A 139 -5.45 -8.83 1.82
CA GLY A 139 -5.29 -7.89 2.94
C GLY A 139 -6.41 -6.84 2.99
N PHE A 140 -6.76 -6.24 1.86
CA PHE A 140 -7.87 -5.28 1.80
C PHE A 140 -9.23 -5.91 2.13
N VAL A 141 -9.49 -7.11 1.63
CA VAL A 141 -10.71 -7.86 1.95
C VAL A 141 -10.80 -8.11 3.46
N LEU A 142 -9.70 -8.54 4.10
CA LEU A 142 -9.63 -8.72 5.54
C LEU A 142 -9.86 -7.41 6.29
N GLY A 143 -9.29 -6.30 5.81
CA GLY A 143 -9.53 -4.97 6.36
C GLY A 143 -11.00 -4.56 6.30
N ILE A 144 -11.66 -4.78 5.16
CA ILE A 144 -13.09 -4.47 4.95
C ILE A 144 -13.96 -5.30 5.90
N ILE A 145 -13.72 -6.62 5.97
CA ILE A 145 -14.46 -7.51 6.88
C ILE A 145 -14.25 -7.07 8.33
N GLY A 146 -13.01 -6.77 8.73
CA GLY A 146 -12.69 -6.33 10.08
C GLY A 146 -13.45 -5.06 10.48
N VAL A 147 -13.46 -4.05 9.61
CA VAL A 147 -14.24 -2.82 9.85
C VAL A 147 -15.74 -3.09 9.84
N GLY A 148 -16.23 -3.94 8.93
CA GLY A 148 -17.65 -4.29 8.86
C GLY A 148 -18.15 -5.00 10.13
N VAL A 149 -17.39 -5.96 10.64
CA VAL A 149 -17.69 -6.64 11.93
C VAL A 149 -17.66 -5.64 13.08
N PHE A 150 -16.66 -4.75 13.12
CA PHE A 150 -16.56 -3.72 14.15
C PHE A 150 -17.76 -2.76 14.12
N ALA A 151 -18.13 -2.25 12.94
CA ALA A 151 -19.28 -1.38 12.77
C ALA A 151 -20.59 -2.05 13.19
N PHE A 152 -20.79 -3.32 12.79
CA PHE A 152 -21.97 -4.10 13.18
C PHE A 152 -22.03 -4.35 14.69
N ALA A 153 -20.91 -4.76 15.30
CA ALA A 153 -20.84 -5.09 16.72
C ALA A 153 -21.09 -3.87 17.62
N PHE A 154 -20.58 -2.70 17.24
CA PHE A 154 -20.70 -1.47 18.01
C PHE A 154 -21.84 -0.54 17.55
N ARG A 155 -22.66 -0.97 16.57
CA ARG A 155 -23.81 -0.22 16.01
C ARG A 155 -23.50 1.27 15.77
N CYS A 156 -22.34 1.55 15.17
CA CYS A 156 -21.96 2.88 14.70
C CYS A 156 -22.28 3.07 13.22
#